data_AF-A0A4S1M475-F1
#
_entry.id   AF-A0A4S1M475-F1
#
_cell.length_a   1.000
_cell.length_b   1.000
_cell.length_c   1.000
_cell.angle_alpha   90.00
_cell.angle_beta   90.00
_cell.angle_gamma   90.00
#
_symmetry.space_group_name_H-M   'P 1'
#
loop_
_entity.id
_entity.type
_entity.pdbx_description
1 polymer ?
#
loop_
_entity_poly.entity_id
_entity_poly.type
_entity_poly.pdbx_seq_one_letter_code
_entity_poly.pdbx_strand_id
1 'polypeptide(L)' 'AAVYVNAATRFTDGAQFGLGAEVAVSTQKLHARGPMGLEELTSYKWVGKANYLARS' A
#
# COMPACT_ATOMS: atom_id res chain seq x y z
N ALA A 1 -8.79 -2.60 -5.00
CA ALA A 1 -10.10 -2.12 -5.47
C ALA A 1 -10.03 -0.64 -5.79
N ALA A 2 -10.64 -0.21 -6.89
CA ALA A 2 -10.72 1.19 -7.31
C ALA A 2 -12.17 1.53 -7.66
N VAL A 3 -12.51 2.81 -7.56
CA VAL A 3 -13.82 3.35 -7.99
C VAL A 3 -13.56 4.35 -9.09
N TYR A 4 -14.35 4.27 -10.15
CA TYR A 4 -14.22 5.12 -11.33
C TYR A 4 -15.52 5.83 -11.64
N VAL A 5 -15.41 6.98 -12.30
CA VAL A 5 -16.52 7.67 -12.96
C VAL A 5 -16.14 7.81 -14.42
N ASN A 6 -16.98 7.29 -15.34
CA ASN A 6 -16.77 7.35 -16.79
C ASN A 6 -15.42 6.79 -17.30
N ALA A 7 -14.86 5.79 -16.63
CA ALA A 7 -13.63 5.12 -17.06
C ALA A 7 -13.77 3.60 -17.00
N ALA A 8 -12.99 2.90 -17.82
CA ALA A 8 -13.02 1.44 -17.90
C ALA A 8 -12.43 0.81 -16.63
N THR A 9 -13.05 -0.28 -16.15
CA THR A 9 -12.56 -1.02 -14.97
C THR A 9 -11.20 -1.69 -15.19
N ARG A 10 -10.82 -1.92 -16.46
CA ARG A 10 -9.50 -2.45 -16.87
C ARG A 10 -8.33 -1.59 -16.42
N PHE A 11 -8.56 -0.33 -16.03
CA PHE A 11 -7.52 0.53 -15.47
C PHE A 11 -7.11 0.16 -14.04
N THR A 12 -7.73 -0.84 -13.42
CA THR A 12 -7.34 -1.32 -12.08
C THR A 12 -6.09 -2.20 -12.18
N ASP A 13 -4.97 -1.55 -12.45
CA ASP A 13 -3.67 -2.16 -12.72
C ASP A 13 -2.55 -1.24 -12.22
N GLY A 14 -1.50 -1.82 -11.63
CA GLY A 14 -0.43 -1.05 -11.01
C GLY A 14 0.37 -0.19 -12.00
N ALA A 15 0.56 -0.62 -13.24
CA ALA A 15 1.24 0.20 -14.25
C ALA A 15 0.36 1.40 -14.65
N GLN A 16 -0.96 1.20 -14.79
CA GLN A 16 -1.90 2.29 -15.07
C GLN A 16 -2.01 3.29 -13.91
N PHE A 17 -1.76 2.85 -12.67
CA PHE A 17 -1.79 3.68 -11.46
C PHE A 17 -0.42 4.29 -11.12
N GLY A 18 0.61 4.08 -11.95
CA GLY A 18 1.95 4.65 -11.74
C GLY A 18 2.78 3.95 -10.68
N LEU A 19 2.42 2.73 -10.25
CA LEU A 19 3.17 1.91 -9.29
C LEU A 19 4.37 1.21 -9.93
N GLY A 20 4.49 1.26 -11.26
CA GLY A 20 5.56 0.65 -12.05
C GLY A 20 5.37 -0.86 -12.23
N ALA A 21 5.22 -1.60 -11.14
CA ALA A 21 4.94 -3.03 -11.14
C ALA A 21 3.80 -3.37 -10.17
N GLU A 22 3.11 -4.47 -10.44
CA GLU A 22 2.05 -5.00 -9.57
C GLU A 22 2.31 -6.48 -9.30
N VAL A 23 2.12 -6.91 -8.04
CA VAL A 23 2.07 -8.34 -7.68
C VAL A 23 0.68 -8.91 -7.86
N ALA A 24 -0.35 -8.20 -7.39
CA ALA A 24 -1.76 -8.54 -7.55
C ALA A 24 -2.67 -7.36 -7.17
N VAL A 25 -3.96 -7.47 -7.50
CA VAL A 25 -5.01 -6.56 -7.02
C VAL A 25 -5.69 -7.10 -5.76
N SER A 26 -5.45 -6.47 -4.61
CA SER A 26 -6.13 -6.82 -3.36
C SER A 26 -7.54 -6.22 -3.26
N THR A 27 -8.47 -7.03 -2.77
CA THR A 27 -9.84 -6.65 -2.38
C THR A 27 -10.06 -6.61 -0.86
N GLN A 28 -9.07 -7.03 -0.06
CA GLN A 28 -9.13 -6.99 1.40
C GLN A 28 -9.12 -5.54 1.92
N LYS A 29 -9.58 -5.33 3.16
CA LYS A 29 -9.68 -3.99 3.78
C LYS A 29 -8.49 -3.63 4.66
N LEU A 30 -7.75 -4.62 5.16
CA LEU A 30 -6.58 -4.42 6.01
C LEU A 30 -5.31 -4.59 5.19
N HIS A 31 -4.23 -3.92 5.60
CA HIS A 31 -2.93 -3.89 4.93
C HIS A 31 -2.94 -3.16 3.59
N ALA A 32 -3.31 -3.84 2.50
CA ALA A 32 -3.25 -3.30 1.14
C ALA A 32 -4.57 -3.54 0.39
N ARG A 33 -5.02 -2.53 -0.37
CA ARG A 33 -6.25 -2.59 -1.16
C ARG A 33 -6.11 -1.81 -2.46
N GLY A 34 -6.18 -2.51 -3.59
CA GLY A 34 -5.75 -1.91 -4.86
C GLY A 34 -4.78 -2.83 -5.57
N PRO A 35 -4.34 -2.44 -6.77
CA PRO A 35 -3.01 -2.78 -7.26
C PRO A 35 -1.96 -2.71 -6.14
N MET A 36 -1.18 -3.77 -5.94
CA MET A 36 -0.13 -3.82 -4.91
C MET A 36 1.25 -3.71 -5.55
N GLY A 37 1.93 -2.58 -5.28
CA GLY A 37 3.31 -2.33 -5.66
C GLY A 37 4.30 -2.73 -4.56
N LEU A 38 5.50 -2.13 -4.57
CA LEU A 38 6.56 -2.47 -3.63
C LEU A 38 6.22 -2.07 -2.19
N GLU A 39 5.58 -0.91 -1.99
CA GLU A 39 5.23 -0.42 -0.65
C GLU A 39 4.24 -1.34 0.05
N GLU A 40 3.28 -1.89 -0.69
CA GLU A 40 2.31 -2.86 -0.19
C GLU A 40 2.93 -4.21 0.20
N LEU A 41 4.22 -4.44 -0.05
CA LEU A 41 4.96 -5.62 0.43
C LEU A 41 5.79 -5.33 1.69
N THR A 42 5.70 -4.10 2.21
CA THR A 42 6.46 -3.67 3.38
C THR A 42 5.58 -3.59 4.62
N SER A 43 6.24 -3.50 5.77
CA SER A 43 5.60 -3.16 7.04
C SER A 43 6.40 -2.04 7.69
N TYR A 44 5.80 -1.34 8.63
CA TYR A 44 6.48 -0.30 9.41
C TYR A 44 6.75 -0.80 10.83
N LYS A 45 7.79 -0.24 11.45
CA LYS A 45 8.10 -0.47 12.86
C LYS A 45 8.56 0.83 13.49
N TRP A 46 8.29 1.00 14.77
CA TRP A 46 8.85 2.12 15.54
C TRP A 46 10.32 1.87 15.86
N VAL A 47 11.14 2.92 15.72
CA VAL A 47 12.54 2.89 16.11
C VAL A 47 12.76 3.95 17.18
N GLY A 48 12.97 3.50 18.42
CA GLY A 48 13.29 4.37 19.56
C GLY A 48 14.79 4.56 19.70
N LYS A 49 15.24 5.80 19.80
CA LYS A 49 16.63 6.15 20.18
C LYS A 49 16.58 7.07 21.39
N ALA A 50 17.29 6.72 22.45
CA ALA A 50 17.25 7.45 23.71
C ALA A 50 18.57 7.34 24.47
N ASN A 51 18.86 8.37 25.28
CA ASN A 51 19.95 8.39 26.24
C ASN A 51 19.35 8.52 27.65
N TYR A 52 19.29 7.41 28.38
CA TYR A 52 18.77 7.36 29.76
C TYR A 52 17.29 7.72 29.92
N LEU A 53 16.42 7.26 29.00
CA LEU A 53 14.98 7.44 29.13
C LEU A 53 14.45 6.60 30.30
N ALA A 54 14.03 7.27 31.38
CA ALA A 54 13.30 6.64 32.46
C ALA A 54 11.79 6.61 32.12
N ARG A 55 11.14 5.48 32.38
CA ARG A 55 9.67 5.38 32.36
C ARG A 55 9.19 5.50 33.80
N SER A 56 8.46 6.57 34.11
CA SER A 56 7.73 6.74 35.37
C SER A 56 6.49 5.85 35.42
#